data_AF-A0A847J0P3-F1
#
_entry.id   AF-A0A847J0P3-F1
#
_cell.length_a   1.000
_cell.length_b   1.000
_cell.length_c   1.000
_cell.angle_alpha   90.00
_cell.angle_beta   90.00
_cell.angle_gamma   90.00
#
_symmetry.space_group_name_H-M   'P 1'
#
loop_
_entity.id
_entity.type
_entity.pdbx_description
1 polymer ?
#
loop_
_entity_poly.entity_id
_entity_poly.type
_entity_poly.pdbx_seq_one_letter_code
_entity_poly.pdbx_strand_id
1 'polypeptide(L)' 'MTTAEMIKELCEQMNISISELARRIGQTPQNFSKKLKRETVSLDELKATADVLGVKFEQTFTLLNGNEIKTGNE' A
#
# COMPACT_ATOMS: atom_id res chain seq x y z
N MET A 1 5.70 11.75 -4.91
CA MET A 1 5.26 10.36 -5.07
C MET A 1 3.93 10.20 -4.36
N THR A 2 2.89 9.82 -5.08
CA THR A 2 1.57 9.55 -4.47
C THR A 2 1.49 8.09 -4.03
N THR A 3 0.52 7.76 -3.16
CA THR A 3 0.25 6.37 -2.75
C THR A 3 0.00 5.46 -3.96
N ALA A 4 -0.66 6.00 -5.00
CA ALA A 4 -0.93 5.26 -6.22
C ALA A 4 0.33 4.98 -7.05
N GLU A 5 1.30 5.91 -7.07
CA GLU A 5 2.60 5.69 -7.70
C GLU A 5 3.42 4.64 -6.95
N MET A 6 3.45 4.70 -5.62
CA MET A 6 4.12 3.69 -4.79
C MET A 6 3.61 2.28 -5.06
N ILE A 7 2.28 2.11 -5.12
CA ILE A 7 1.68 0.80 -5.41
C ILE A 7 2.01 0.32 -6.82
N LYS A 8 2.07 1.22 -7.80
CA LYS A 8 2.44 0.86 -9.19
C LYS A 8 3.89 0.41 -9.28
N GLU A 9 4.81 1.15 -8.68
CA GLU A 9 6.23 0.75 -8.65
C GLU A 9 6.40 -0.57 -7.92
N LEU A 10 5.72 -0.76 -6.79
CA LEU A 10 5.76 -2.02 -6.04
C LEU A 10 5.30 -3.21 -6.91
N CYS A 11 4.20 -3.05 -7.65
CA CYS A 11 3.73 -4.07 -8.58
C CYS A 11 4.72 -4.36 -9.72
N GLU A 12 5.38 -3.32 -10.25
CA GLU A 12 6.40 -3.47 -11.29
C GLU A 12 7.62 -4.23 -10.78
N GLN A 13 8.13 -3.88 -9.59
CA GLN A 13 9.26 -4.56 -8.94
C GLN A 13 8.92 -6.03 -8.61
N MET A 14 7.69 -6.30 -8.19
CA MET A 14 7.20 -7.65 -7.89
C MET A 14 6.80 -8.44 -9.13
N ASN A 15 6.86 -7.85 -10.32
CA ASN A 15 6.43 -8.45 -11.59
C ASN A 15 4.98 -8.96 -11.56
N ILE A 16 4.09 -8.19 -10.91
CA ILE A 16 2.66 -8.50 -10.85
C ILE A 16 1.80 -7.39 -11.43
N SER A 17 0.60 -7.74 -11.87
CA SER A 17 -0.39 -6.75 -12.31
C SER A 17 -1.14 -6.15 -11.11
N ILE A 18 -1.57 -4.89 -11.24
CA ILE A 18 -2.48 -4.23 -10.28
C ILE A 18 -3.76 -5.05 -10.06
N SER A 19 -4.26 -5.70 -11.11
CA SER A 19 -5.42 -6.58 -11.03
C SER A 19 -5.16 -7.83 -10.17
N GLU A 20 -3.95 -8.36 -10.19
CA GLU A 20 -3.55 -9.49 -9.35
C GLU A 20 -3.44 -9.04 -7.90
N LEU A 21 -2.75 -7.93 -7.65
CA LEU A 21 -2.66 -7.34 -6.31
C LEU A 21 -4.07 -7.11 -5.72
N ALA A 22 -4.97 -6.49 -6.50
CA ALA A 22 -6.34 -6.25 -6.08
C ALA A 22 -7.05 -7.54 -5.62
N ARG A 23 -6.88 -8.64 -6.36
CA ARG A 23 -7.46 -9.94 -6.00
C ARG A 23 -6.84 -10.51 -4.73
N ARG A 24 -5.52 -10.40 -4.56
CA ARG A 24 -4.81 -10.89 -3.36
C ARG A 24 -5.26 -10.17 -2.09
N ILE A 25 -5.51 -8.87 -2.15
CA ILE A 25 -6.03 -8.08 -1.01
C ILE A 25 -7.57 -8.16 -0.87
N GLY A 26 -8.24 -9.11 -1.54
CA GLY A 26 -9.68 -9.33 -1.41
C GLY A 26 -10.57 -8.29 -2.10
N GLN A 27 -10.03 -7.53 -3.07
CA GLN A 27 -10.77 -6.52 -3.82
C GLN A 27 -10.99 -6.88 -5.28
N THR A 28 -12.00 -6.27 -5.88
CA THR A 28 -12.16 -6.33 -7.34
C THR A 28 -11.15 -5.38 -8.01
N PRO A 29 -10.54 -5.78 -9.15
CA PRO A 29 -9.63 -4.93 -9.90
C PRO A 29 -10.22 -3.55 -10.23
N GLN A 30 -11.52 -3.51 -10.51
CA GLN A 30 -12.24 -2.29 -10.88
C GLN A 30 -12.39 -1.33 -9.69
N ASN A 31 -12.64 -1.85 -8.47
CA ASN A 31 -12.69 -1.04 -7.26
C ASN A 31 -11.30 -0.47 -6.92
N PHE A 32 -10.29 -1.34 -6.92
CA PHE A 32 -8.93 -0.94 -6.58
C PHE A 32 -8.37 0.10 -7.57
N SER A 33 -8.61 -0.10 -8.87
CA SER A 33 -8.25 0.89 -9.90
C SER A 33 -8.91 2.25 -9.69
N LYS A 34 -10.18 2.29 -9.24
CA LYS A 34 -10.86 3.54 -8.90
C LYS A 34 -10.25 4.19 -7.66
N LYS A 35 -9.90 3.40 -6.64
CA LYS A 35 -9.23 3.90 -5.43
C LYS A 35 -7.86 4.50 -5.73
N LEU A 36 -7.06 3.84 -6.57
CA LEU A 36 -5.77 4.37 -7.04
C LEU A 36 -5.93 5.69 -7.79
N LYS A 37 -6.94 5.83 -8.65
CA LYS A 37 -7.22 7.09 -9.36
C LYS A 37 -7.72 8.22 -8.47
N ARG A 38 -8.46 7.88 -7.40
CA ARG A 38 -9.03 8.84 -6.44
C ARG A 38 -8.12 9.11 -5.25
N GLU A 39 -6.98 8.44 -5.17
CA GLU A 39 -6.04 8.52 -4.04
C GLU A 39 -6.71 8.20 -2.69
N THR A 40 -7.62 7.20 -2.70
CA THR A 40 -8.44 6.79 -1.54
C THR A 40 -8.05 5.41 -1.00
N VAL A 41 -6.81 4.99 -1.23
CA VAL A 41 -6.28 3.74 -0.68
C VAL A 41 -5.99 3.95 0.81
N SER A 42 -6.58 3.10 1.65
CA SER A 42 -6.46 3.20 3.11
C SER A 42 -5.14 2.62 3.61
N LEU A 43 -4.73 3.00 4.83
CA LEU A 43 -3.55 2.40 5.49
C LEU A 43 -3.68 0.88 5.63
N ASP A 44 -4.88 0.38 5.94
CA ASP A 44 -5.15 -1.05 6.04
C ASP A 44 -4.90 -1.78 4.70
N GLU A 45 -5.27 -1.16 3.59
CA GLU A 45 -5.02 -1.70 2.25
C GLU A 45 -3.52 -1.68 1.89
N LEU A 46 -2.76 -0.69 2.37
CA LEU A 46 -1.32 -0.65 2.23
C LEU A 46 -0.65 -1.76 3.04
N LYS A 47 -1.12 -2.00 4.27
CA LYS A 47 -0.65 -3.10 5.11
C LYS A 47 -0.98 -4.46 4.48
N ALA A 48 -2.20 -4.64 3.99
CA ALA A 48 -2.60 -5.86 3.29
C ALA A 48 -1.79 -6.06 2.01
N THR A 49 -1.52 -5.00 1.25
CA THR A 49 -0.64 -5.04 0.08
C THR A 49 0.77 -5.51 0.47
N ALA A 50 1.29 -5.01 1.59
CA ALA A 50 2.60 -5.39 2.08
C ALA A 50 2.66 -6.85 2.52
N ASP A 51 1.64 -7.32 3.24
CA ASP A 51 1.47 -8.71 3.68
C ASP A 51 1.42 -9.70 2.50
N VAL A 52 0.54 -9.47 1.51
CA VAL A 52 0.38 -10.38 0.36
C VAL A 52 1.56 -10.38 -0.62
N LEU A 53 2.43 -9.37 -0.52
CA LEU A 53 3.66 -9.26 -1.31
C LEU A 53 4.91 -9.62 -0.52
N GLY A 54 4.78 -9.93 0.77
CA GLY A 54 5.92 -10.27 1.63
C GLY A 54 6.92 -9.13 1.78
N VAL A 55 6.45 -7.88 1.77
CA VAL A 55 7.29 -6.69 1.98
C VAL A 55 7.01 -6.06 3.34
N LYS A 56 8.00 -5.34 3.86
CA LYS A 56 7.85 -4.57 5.08
C LYS A 56 7.30 -3.18 4.76
N PHE A 57 6.19 -2.81 5.38
CA PHE A 57 5.64 -1.47 5.33
C PHE A 57 5.77 -0.83 6.72
N GLU A 58 6.45 0.30 6.78
CA GLU A 58 6.62 1.10 8.00
C GLU A 58 6.26 2.56 7.71
N GLN A 59 5.42 3.14 8.55
CA GLN A 59 5.11 4.56 8.55
C GLN A 59 5.38 5.12 9.94
N THR A 60 6.18 6.19 9.99
CA THR A 60 6.63 6.81 11.23
C THR A 60 6.37 8.31 11.21
N PHE A 61 5.73 8.82 12.25
CA PHE A 61 5.68 10.25 12.54
C PHE A 61 6.73 10.59 13.59
N THR A 62 7.65 11.48 13.26
CA THR A 62 8.65 11.99 14.20
C THR A 62 8.15 13.31 14.78
N LEU A 63 7.99 13.36 16.10
CA LEU A 63 7.60 14.55 16.84
C LEU A 63 8.81 15.46 17.04
N LEU A 64 8.57 16.76 17.20
CA LEU A 64 9.61 17.77 17.44
C LEU A 64 10.45 17.50 18.71
N ASN A 65 9.91 16.71 19.65
CA ASN A 65 10.58 16.30 20.87
C ASN A 65 11.40 14.99 20.72
N GLY A 66 11.52 14.46 19.50
CA GLY A 66 12.26 13.23 19.19
C GLY A 66 11.48 11.93 19.41
N ASN A 67 10.23 11.98 19.89
CA ASN A 67 9.39 10.78 19.99
C ASN A 67 8.89 10.35 18.61
N GLU A 68 8.62 9.05 18.45
CA GLU A 68 8.16 8.47 17.19
C GLU A 68 6.84 7.72 17.39
N ILE A 69 5.88 7.95 16.50
CA ILE A 69 4.65 7.16 16.40
C ILE A 69 4.77 6.29 15.15
N LYS A 70 4.85 4.97 15.32
CA LYS A 70 5.06 4.00 14.23
C LYS A 70 3.82 3.17 13.98
N THR A 71 3.56 2.85 12.72
CA THR A 71 2.52 1.91 12.29
C THR A 71 3.03 1.14 11.08
N GLY A 72 2.85 -0.19 11.07
CA GLY A 72 3.33 -1.06 10.00
C GLY A 72 2.43 -2.27 9.79
N ASN A 73 2.85 -3.18 8.92
CA ASN A 73 2.21 -4.49 8.71
C ASN A 73 2.79 -5.60 9.59
N GLU A 74 3.54 -5.25 10.64
CA GLU A 74 4.23 -6.15 11.59
C GLU A 74 3.62 -6.02 12.99
#